data_AF-A0A6P8ECM3-F1
#
_entry.id   AF-A0A6P8ECM3-F1
#
_cell.length_a   1.000
_cell.length_b   1.000
_cell.length_c   1.000
_cell.angle_alpha   90.00
_cell.angle_beta   90.00
_cell.angle_gamma   90.00
#
_symmetry.space_group_name_H-M   'P 1'
#
loop_
_entity.id
_entity.type
_entity.pdbx_description
1 polymer ?
#
loop_
_entity_poly.entity_id
_entity_poly.type
_entity_poly.pdbx_seq_one_letter_code
_entity_poly.pdbx_strand_id
1 'polypeptide(L)'
;MADDSLAIERKDEDFGKCKYGCEHYRRRCRIRAPCCNQVFTCRHCHNEATSSLSNPKDHHELVRHEVKQVICAVCDTEQEVARVCSNCGVNMGEYFCSICKFYDDETAKQQFHCDECGICRVGGRENFFHCPTCGSCYTISLRDNHLCVENSMKGHCPVCYEYLFDSVKGTSILKCGHTIHMDCLREMAMQNQYRCPLCSKAAVNMSDNWRMLDDE
;
A
#
# COMPACT_ATOMS: atom_id res chain seq x y z
N MET A 1 -45.32 -20.04 18.22
CA MET A 1 -44.60 -19.11 17.34
C MET A 1 -43.61 -18.38 18.22
N ALA A 2 -42.36 -18.85 18.25
CA ALA A 2 -41.31 -18.19 18.99
C ALA A 2 -40.78 -17.06 18.09
N ASP A 3 -41.07 -15.83 18.49
CA ASP A 3 -40.43 -14.62 17.97
C ASP A 3 -39.00 -14.62 18.53
N ASP A 4 -38.08 -15.27 17.79
CA ASP A 4 -36.65 -15.22 18.06
C ASP A 4 -36.10 -13.91 17.47
N SER A 5 -36.49 -12.81 18.10
CA SER A 5 -35.83 -11.53 17.95
C SER A 5 -34.45 -11.65 18.57
N LEU A 6 -33.46 -12.11 17.79
CA LEU A 6 -32.05 -12.11 18.15
C LEU A 6 -31.67 -10.68 18.57
N ALA A 7 -31.64 -10.44 19.88
CA ALA A 7 -31.16 -9.19 20.43
C ALA A 7 -29.73 -8.97 19.94
N ILE A 8 -29.52 -7.88 19.20
CA ILE A 8 -28.20 -7.51 18.71
C ILE A 8 -27.33 -7.18 19.93
N GLU A 9 -26.50 -8.14 20.35
CA GLU A 9 -25.51 -7.91 21.39
C GLU A 9 -24.47 -6.92 20.87
N ARG A 10 -24.60 -5.66 21.29
CA ARG A 10 -23.54 -4.68 21.09
C ARG A 10 -22.28 -5.17 21.78
N LYS A 11 -21.21 -5.27 21.02
CA LYS A 11 -19.89 -5.68 21.49
C LYS A 11 -19.08 -4.44 21.85
N ASP A 12 -18.09 -4.63 22.71
CA ASP A 12 -17.05 -3.64 22.96
C ASP A 12 -16.34 -3.24 21.65
N GLU A 13 -15.99 -1.97 21.49
CA GLU A 13 -15.37 -1.46 20.25
C GLU A 13 -14.06 -2.17 19.91
N ASP A 14 -13.30 -2.60 20.92
CA ASP A 14 -12.02 -3.31 20.77
C ASP A 14 -12.21 -4.83 20.60
N PHE A 15 -13.44 -5.33 20.60
CA PHE A 15 -13.68 -6.76 20.40
C PHE A 15 -13.06 -7.24 19.08
N GLY A 16 -12.21 -8.26 19.17
CA GLY A 16 -11.54 -8.84 18.01
C GLY A 16 -10.35 -8.06 17.47
N LYS A 17 -9.92 -6.98 18.13
CA LYS A 17 -8.75 -6.18 17.69
C LYS A 17 -7.53 -7.05 17.44
N CYS A 18 -6.91 -6.87 16.27
CA CYS A 18 -5.76 -7.66 15.80
C CYS A 18 -6.00 -9.18 15.64
N LYS A 19 -7.22 -9.69 15.86
CA LYS A 19 -7.54 -11.13 15.71
C LYS A 19 -8.03 -11.48 14.30
N TYR A 20 -8.38 -10.48 13.50
CA TYR A 20 -8.90 -10.64 12.14
C TYR A 20 -7.98 -9.93 11.13
N GLY A 21 -8.15 -10.27 9.86
CA GLY A 21 -7.39 -9.69 8.75
C GLY A 21 -6.68 -10.74 7.92
N CYS A 22 -5.58 -10.33 7.29
CA CYS A 22 -4.76 -11.14 6.40
C CYS A 22 -3.28 -10.84 6.68
N GLU A 23 -2.37 -11.40 5.87
CA GLU A 23 -0.95 -11.08 5.95
C GLU A 23 -0.62 -9.63 5.58
N HIS A 24 -1.46 -8.97 4.78
CA HIS A 24 -1.23 -7.57 4.40
C HIS A 24 -1.63 -6.59 5.50
N TYR A 25 -2.82 -6.78 6.09
CA TYR A 25 -3.41 -5.84 7.05
C TYR A 25 -4.23 -6.56 8.14
N ARG A 26 -4.16 -6.06 9.37
CA ARG A 26 -5.02 -6.48 10.48
C ARG A 26 -6.27 -5.62 10.46
N ARG A 27 -7.45 -6.22 10.31
CA ARG A 27 -8.71 -5.48 10.17
C ARG A 27 -9.89 -6.36 10.51
N ARG A 28 -10.94 -5.77 11.06
CA ARG A 28 -12.16 -6.47 11.48
C ARG A 28 -13.29 -6.36 10.44
N CYS A 29 -12.94 -6.15 9.17
CA CYS A 29 -13.87 -6.16 8.05
C CYS A 29 -13.23 -6.69 6.77
N ARG A 30 -14.09 -7.22 5.89
CA ARG A 30 -13.80 -7.64 4.51
C ARG A 30 -14.42 -6.62 3.54
N ILE A 31 -13.93 -6.55 2.32
CA ILE A 31 -14.44 -5.67 1.26
C ILE A 31 -15.27 -6.46 0.27
N ARG A 32 -16.35 -5.86 -0.24
CA ARG A 32 -17.01 -6.31 -1.46
C ARG A 32 -16.36 -5.61 -2.65
N ALA A 33 -15.69 -6.38 -3.50
CA ALA A 33 -14.99 -5.88 -4.67
C ALA A 33 -16.01 -5.37 -5.71
N PRO A 34 -16.00 -4.08 -6.09
CA PRO A 34 -16.99 -3.54 -7.04
C PRO A 34 -16.83 -4.08 -8.46
N CYS A 35 -15.61 -4.49 -8.84
CA CYS A 35 -15.29 -5.03 -10.16
C CYS A 35 -15.90 -6.41 -10.44
N CYS A 36 -16.00 -7.27 -9.42
CA CYS A 36 -16.42 -8.68 -9.59
C CYS A 36 -17.47 -9.15 -8.57
N ASN A 37 -17.89 -8.27 -7.66
CA ASN A 37 -18.84 -8.52 -6.59
C ASN A 37 -18.44 -9.64 -5.60
N GLN A 38 -17.19 -10.06 -5.61
CA GLN A 38 -16.64 -11.06 -4.69
C GLN A 38 -16.16 -10.41 -3.39
N VAL A 39 -16.06 -11.20 -2.32
CA VAL A 39 -15.65 -10.72 -0.99
C VAL A 39 -14.21 -11.12 -0.70
N PHE A 40 -13.38 -10.14 -0.35
CA PHE A 40 -11.98 -10.35 -0.01
C PHE A 40 -11.63 -9.64 1.30
N THR A 41 -10.61 -10.12 2.01
CA THR A 41 -10.18 -9.46 3.25
C THR A 41 -9.59 -8.08 2.98
N CYS A 42 -8.82 -7.92 1.90
CA CYS A 42 -8.30 -6.63 1.47
C CYS A 42 -8.09 -6.58 -0.05
N ARG A 43 -7.65 -5.42 -0.56
CA ARG A 43 -7.36 -5.23 -1.99
C ARG A 43 -6.22 -6.12 -2.52
N HIS A 44 -5.22 -6.40 -1.70
CA HIS A 44 -4.07 -7.20 -2.13
C HIS A 44 -4.46 -8.67 -2.26
N CYS A 45 -5.20 -9.22 -1.28
CA CYS A 45 -5.82 -10.54 -1.42
C CYS A 45 -6.68 -10.67 -2.69
N HIS A 46 -7.42 -9.61 -3.05
CA HIS A 46 -8.16 -9.58 -4.31
C HIS A 46 -7.22 -9.66 -5.51
N ASN A 47 -6.25 -8.73 -5.62
CA ASN A 47 -5.36 -8.65 -6.78
C ASN A 47 -4.49 -9.91 -6.95
N GLU A 48 -4.05 -10.52 -5.84
CA GLU A 48 -3.33 -11.80 -5.85
C GLU A 48 -4.21 -12.93 -6.39
N ALA A 49 -5.46 -13.02 -5.93
CA ALA A 49 -6.40 -14.02 -6.40
C ALA A 49 -6.74 -13.83 -7.90
N THR A 50 -6.97 -12.60 -8.36
CA THR A 50 -7.31 -12.32 -9.76
C THR A 50 -6.12 -12.50 -10.70
N SER A 51 -4.91 -12.15 -10.27
CA SER A 51 -3.67 -12.38 -11.04
C SER A 51 -3.33 -13.87 -11.21
N SER A 52 -3.85 -14.73 -10.33
CA SER A 52 -3.62 -16.18 -10.35
C SER A 52 -4.66 -16.96 -11.17
N LEU A 53 -5.61 -16.26 -11.80
CA LEU A 53 -6.65 -16.91 -12.62
C LEU A 53 -6.05 -17.47 -13.91
N SER A 54 -6.56 -18.63 -14.33
CA SER A 54 -6.07 -19.35 -15.51
C SER A 54 -6.24 -18.58 -16.82
N ASN A 55 -7.25 -17.72 -16.89
CA ASN A 55 -7.53 -16.90 -18.06
C ASN A 55 -7.01 -15.48 -17.82
N PRO A 56 -5.97 -15.02 -18.54
CA PRO A 56 -5.40 -13.69 -18.38
C PRO A 56 -6.38 -12.54 -18.63
N LYS A 57 -7.47 -12.79 -19.36
CA LYS A 57 -8.51 -11.76 -19.59
C LYS A 57 -9.33 -11.45 -18.35
N ASP A 58 -9.31 -12.35 -17.36
CA ASP A 58 -10.01 -12.17 -16.10
C ASP A 58 -9.09 -11.51 -15.05
N HIS A 59 -7.83 -11.21 -15.39
CA HIS A 59 -6.91 -10.46 -14.54
C HIS A 59 -7.37 -9.01 -14.44
N HIS A 60 -7.58 -8.55 -13.22
CA HIS A 60 -7.97 -7.18 -12.93
C HIS A 60 -7.59 -6.80 -11.51
N GLU A 61 -7.41 -5.50 -11.28
CA GLU A 61 -7.11 -4.97 -9.96
C GLU A 61 -8.30 -4.24 -9.37
N LEU A 62 -8.40 -4.27 -8.04
CA LEU A 62 -9.40 -3.53 -7.31
C LEU A 62 -9.03 -2.05 -7.19
N VAL A 63 -9.91 -1.19 -7.67
CA VAL A 63 -9.82 0.26 -7.48
C VAL A 63 -10.35 0.62 -6.08
N ARG A 64 -9.43 0.94 -5.16
CA ARG A 64 -9.74 1.12 -3.72
C ARG A 64 -10.81 2.18 -3.45
N HIS A 65 -10.84 3.25 -4.23
CA HIS A 65 -11.80 4.36 -4.06
C HIS A 65 -13.23 3.99 -4.45
N GLU A 66 -13.42 2.94 -5.25
CA GLU A 66 -14.74 2.48 -5.70
C GLU A 66 -15.42 1.53 -4.71
N VAL A 67 -14.72 1.09 -3.66
CA VAL A 67 -15.30 0.24 -2.62
C VAL A 67 -16.37 1.02 -1.85
N LYS A 68 -17.61 0.54 -1.92
CA LYS A 68 -18.77 1.11 -1.21
C LYS A 68 -19.22 0.26 -0.03
N GLN A 69 -19.07 -1.06 -0.13
CA GLN A 69 -19.57 -1.98 0.89
C GLN A 69 -18.46 -2.80 1.55
N VAL A 70 -18.63 -3.03 2.85
CA VAL A 70 -17.77 -3.85 3.70
C VAL A 70 -18.62 -4.82 4.51
N ILE A 71 -18.02 -5.96 4.85
CA ILE A 71 -18.65 -7.01 5.65
C ILE A 71 -17.87 -7.11 6.95
N CYS A 72 -18.55 -6.93 8.09
CA CYS A 72 -17.94 -7.07 9.40
C CYS A 72 -17.41 -8.50 9.58
N ALA A 73 -16.15 -8.66 10.01
CA ALA A 73 -15.55 -9.97 10.24
C ALA A 73 -16.00 -10.61 11.57
N VAL A 74 -16.69 -9.84 12.42
CA VAL A 74 -17.12 -10.26 13.77
C VAL A 74 -18.57 -10.76 13.80
N CYS A 75 -19.45 -10.19 12.98
CA CYS A 75 -20.88 -10.51 12.98
C CYS A 75 -21.47 -10.67 11.57
N ASP A 76 -20.63 -10.65 10.53
CA ASP A 76 -21.01 -10.84 9.12
C ASP A 76 -22.03 -9.84 8.55
N THR A 77 -22.28 -8.74 9.25
CA THR A 77 -23.11 -7.65 8.74
C THR A 77 -22.43 -6.97 7.56
N GLU A 78 -23.13 -6.96 6.44
CA GLU A 78 -22.79 -6.16 5.28
C GLU A 78 -23.36 -4.74 5.40
N GLN A 79 -22.53 -3.73 5.13
CA GLN A 79 -22.87 -2.32 5.31
C GLN A 79 -22.04 -1.41 4.40
N GLU A 80 -22.46 -0.14 4.28
CA GLU A 80 -21.63 0.89 3.67
C GLU A 80 -20.32 1.10 4.44
N VAL A 81 -19.27 1.53 3.74
CA VAL A 81 -17.97 1.86 4.33
C VAL A 81 -18.16 2.86 5.47
N ALA A 82 -17.93 2.37 6.68
CA ALA A 82 -17.87 3.15 7.91
C ALA A 82 -16.74 2.61 8.77
N ARG A 83 -16.33 3.36 9.80
CA ARG A 83 -15.32 2.91 10.76
C ARG A 83 -15.85 1.81 11.69
N VAL A 84 -17.10 1.94 12.12
CA VAL A 84 -17.74 1.10 13.13
C VAL A 84 -18.81 0.23 12.49
N CYS A 85 -18.94 -1.01 12.95
CA CYS A 85 -20.00 -1.89 12.48
C CYS A 85 -21.37 -1.37 12.96
N SER A 86 -22.33 -1.22 12.04
CA SER A 86 -23.67 -0.71 12.35
C SER A 86 -24.51 -1.67 13.19
N ASN A 87 -24.18 -2.96 13.15
CA ASN A 87 -24.88 -4.00 13.90
C ASN A 87 -24.22 -4.25 15.27
N CYS A 88 -23.00 -4.79 15.28
CA CYS A 88 -22.36 -5.18 16.55
C CYS A 88 -21.54 -4.08 17.24
N GLY A 89 -21.35 -2.91 16.63
CA GLY A 89 -20.67 -1.77 17.27
C GLY A 89 -19.14 -1.86 17.35
N VAL A 90 -18.50 -2.91 16.83
CA VAL A 90 -17.03 -3.01 16.85
C VAL A 90 -16.37 -1.95 15.96
N ASN A 91 -15.23 -1.42 16.40
CA ASN A 91 -14.34 -0.65 15.52
C ASN A 91 -13.71 -1.62 14.50
N MET A 92 -13.86 -1.33 13.20
CA MET A 92 -13.36 -2.23 12.14
C MET A 92 -11.89 -2.00 11.78
N GLY A 93 -11.28 -0.92 12.29
CA GLY A 93 -9.88 -0.56 12.09
C GLY A 93 -9.43 0.56 13.03
N GLU A 94 -8.34 0.36 13.76
CA GLU A 94 -7.75 1.41 14.61
C GLU A 94 -7.34 2.64 13.79
N TYR A 95 -6.66 2.42 12.67
CA TYR A 95 -6.54 3.40 11.60
C TYR A 95 -7.64 3.18 10.57
N PHE A 96 -8.39 4.24 10.27
CA PHE A 96 -9.40 4.23 9.21
C PHE A 96 -9.23 5.47 8.32
N CYS A 97 -9.16 5.23 7.01
CA CYS A 97 -9.17 6.29 6.00
C CYS A 97 -10.41 6.14 5.13
N SER A 98 -11.35 7.07 5.24
CA SER A 98 -12.60 7.10 4.46
C SER A 98 -12.38 7.41 2.98
N ILE A 99 -11.27 8.07 2.62
CA ILE A 99 -10.91 8.38 1.23
C ILE A 99 -10.41 7.11 0.53
N CYS A 100 -9.44 6.42 1.14
CA CYS A 100 -8.85 5.21 0.58
C CYS A 100 -9.63 3.92 0.88
N LYS A 101 -10.70 4.00 1.69
CA LYS A 101 -11.47 2.84 2.18
C LYS A 101 -10.57 1.83 2.91
N PHE A 102 -9.60 2.34 3.65
CA PHE A 102 -8.51 1.57 4.25
C PHE A 102 -8.69 1.43 5.76
N TYR A 103 -8.40 0.22 6.26
CA TYR A 103 -8.57 -0.20 7.65
C TYR A 103 -7.32 -0.97 8.08
N ASP A 104 -6.73 -0.61 9.21
CA ASP A 104 -5.62 -1.36 9.81
C ASP A 104 -5.63 -1.19 11.34
N ASP A 105 -5.51 -2.29 12.08
CA ASP A 105 -5.39 -2.29 13.55
C ASP A 105 -3.95 -2.03 13.99
N GLU A 106 -2.97 -2.25 13.11
CA GLU A 106 -1.53 -2.10 13.41
C GLU A 106 -1.06 -0.64 13.27
N THR A 107 -1.45 0.22 14.21
CA THR A 107 -1.10 1.67 14.19
C THR A 107 0.37 1.99 14.42
N ALA A 108 1.17 1.01 14.87
CA ALA A 108 2.62 1.15 15.00
C ALA A 108 3.31 1.47 13.66
N LYS A 109 2.68 1.16 12.52
CA LYS A 109 3.15 1.55 11.18
C LYS A 109 3.01 3.06 10.92
N GLN A 110 2.33 3.81 11.79
CA GLN A 110 2.12 5.26 11.68
C GLN A 110 1.56 5.66 10.31
N GLN A 111 0.43 5.05 9.94
CA GLN A 111 -0.22 5.32 8.67
C GLN A 111 -0.74 6.76 8.62
N PHE A 112 -0.67 7.39 7.46
CA PHE A 112 -1.25 8.71 7.23
C PHE A 112 -1.72 8.86 5.78
N HIS A 113 -2.78 9.64 5.56
CA HIS A 113 -3.25 9.96 4.22
C HIS A 113 -2.53 11.19 3.66
N CYS A 114 -1.99 11.12 2.44
CA CYS A 114 -1.52 12.30 1.75
C CYS A 114 -2.58 12.72 0.73
N ASP A 115 -3.20 13.89 0.93
CA ASP A 115 -4.27 14.40 0.06
C ASP A 115 -3.76 14.65 -1.37
N GLU A 116 -2.54 15.19 -1.51
CA GLU A 116 -1.92 15.45 -2.81
C GLU A 116 -1.62 14.15 -3.59
N CYS A 117 -1.29 13.06 -2.90
CA CYS A 117 -1.13 11.75 -3.53
C CYS A 117 -2.45 10.98 -3.68
N GLY A 118 -3.49 11.31 -2.91
CA GLY A 118 -4.75 10.57 -2.85
C GLY A 118 -4.64 9.16 -2.24
N ILE A 119 -3.54 8.84 -1.54
CA ILE A 119 -3.27 7.51 -0.98
C ILE A 119 -2.69 7.58 0.44
N CYS A 120 -2.91 6.50 1.20
CA CYS A 120 -2.27 6.33 2.51
C CYS A 120 -0.81 5.89 2.35
N ARG A 121 0.08 6.46 3.17
CA ARG A 121 1.49 6.09 3.34
C ARG A 121 1.70 5.59 4.77
N VAL A 122 2.88 5.03 5.04
CA VAL A 122 3.29 4.49 6.35
C VAL A 122 4.62 5.12 6.77
N GLY A 123 4.86 5.21 8.08
CA GLY A 123 6.09 5.75 8.66
C GLY A 123 5.99 7.15 9.26
N GLY A 124 4.77 7.67 9.51
CA GLY A 124 4.53 8.93 10.21
C GLY A 124 4.53 10.14 9.28
N ARG A 125 3.50 11.00 9.37
CA ARG A 125 3.37 12.18 8.49
C ARG A 125 4.57 13.10 8.62
N GLU A 126 5.08 13.25 9.84
CA GLU A 126 6.19 14.10 10.22
C GLU A 126 7.54 13.63 9.67
N ASN A 127 7.64 12.41 9.12
CA ASN A 127 8.86 11.88 8.52
C ASN A 127 8.86 12.01 6.99
N PHE A 128 7.76 12.50 6.40
CA PHE A 128 7.58 12.60 4.97
C PHE A 128 7.24 14.03 4.53
N PHE A 129 7.52 14.32 3.27
CA PHE A 129 7.03 15.51 2.58
C PHE A 129 6.52 15.13 1.19
N HIS A 130 5.51 15.83 0.70
CA HIS A 130 5.09 15.72 -0.69
C HIS A 130 5.99 16.61 -1.54
N CYS A 131 6.54 16.08 -2.62
CA CYS A 131 7.24 16.86 -3.64
C CYS A 131 6.27 17.13 -4.80
N PRO A 132 5.80 18.38 -5.00
CA PRO A 132 4.83 18.69 -6.05
C PRO A 132 5.34 18.39 -7.46
N THR A 133 6.63 18.65 -7.72
CA THR A 133 7.26 18.38 -9.02
C THR A 133 7.29 16.89 -9.33
N CYS A 134 7.64 16.05 -8.35
CA CYS A 134 7.64 14.60 -8.54
C CYS A 134 6.23 13.99 -8.46
N GLY A 135 5.28 14.70 -7.85
CA GLY A 135 3.93 14.21 -7.56
C GLY A 135 3.93 13.03 -6.59
N SER A 136 4.82 13.02 -5.59
CA SER A 136 5.01 11.87 -4.69
C SER A 136 5.55 12.26 -3.32
N CYS A 137 5.23 11.45 -2.32
CA CYS A 137 5.78 11.58 -0.96
C CYS A 137 7.15 10.90 -0.85
N TYR A 138 8.09 11.61 -0.25
CA TYR A 138 9.42 11.12 0.08
C TYR A 138 9.74 11.35 1.56
N THR A 139 10.72 10.60 2.07
CA THR A 139 11.26 10.84 3.41
C THR A 139 11.91 12.22 3.47
N ILE A 140 11.85 12.89 4.62
CA ILE A 140 12.41 14.25 4.79
C ILE A 140 13.91 14.31 4.47
N SER A 141 14.65 13.22 4.59
CA SER A 141 16.05 13.12 4.16
C SER A 141 16.29 13.41 2.67
N LEU A 142 15.26 13.28 1.82
CA LEU A 142 15.32 13.60 0.40
C LEU A 142 14.88 15.04 0.07
N ARG A 143 14.46 15.82 1.08
CA ARG A 143 14.09 17.21 0.88
C ARG A 143 15.28 17.99 0.34
N ASP A 144 15.08 18.66 -0.79
CA ASP A 144 16.08 19.47 -1.48
C ASP A 144 17.37 18.74 -1.92
N ASN A 145 17.37 17.40 -1.91
CA ASN A 145 18.56 16.56 -2.17
C ASN A 145 18.34 15.48 -3.25
N HIS A 146 17.15 15.41 -3.85
CA HIS A 146 16.89 14.50 -4.96
C HIS A 146 16.75 15.25 -6.29
N LEU A 147 17.10 14.58 -7.39
CA LEU A 147 16.83 15.11 -8.71
C LEU A 147 15.34 14.95 -9.00
N CYS A 148 14.59 16.06 -9.01
CA CYS A 148 13.18 16.05 -9.34
C CYS A 148 12.98 15.66 -10.80
N VAL A 149 12.38 14.49 -11.03
CA VAL A 149 11.88 14.06 -12.33
C VAL A 149 10.37 13.94 -12.23
N GLU A 150 9.68 14.65 -13.11
CA GLU A 150 8.23 14.71 -13.12
C GLU A 150 7.64 13.30 -13.22
N ASN A 151 6.69 12.99 -12.35
CA ASN A 151 5.99 11.70 -12.35
C ASN A 151 6.93 10.47 -12.26
N SER A 152 8.13 10.61 -11.69
CA SER A 152 9.14 9.55 -11.57
C SER A 152 8.62 8.25 -10.90
N MET A 153 7.60 8.37 -10.05
CA MET A 153 6.94 7.24 -9.39
C MET A 153 5.73 6.68 -10.17
N LYS A 154 5.23 7.38 -11.19
CA LYS A 154 4.06 6.94 -11.99
C LYS A 154 4.50 6.06 -13.16
N GLY A 155 5.34 5.08 -12.86
CA GLY A 155 5.85 4.09 -13.81
C GLY A 155 5.98 2.72 -13.15
N HIS A 156 6.37 1.73 -13.95
CA HIS A 156 6.70 0.40 -13.47
C HIS A 156 8.18 0.31 -13.14
N CYS A 157 8.52 -0.43 -12.09
CA CYS A 157 9.91 -0.74 -11.80
C CYS A 157 10.50 -1.50 -13.00
N PRO A 158 11.62 -1.06 -13.60
CA PRO A 158 12.20 -1.72 -14.78
C PRO A 158 12.78 -3.11 -14.50
N VAL A 159 12.86 -3.51 -13.22
CA VAL A 159 13.41 -4.81 -12.80
C VAL A 159 12.29 -5.82 -12.60
N CYS A 160 11.30 -5.53 -11.74
CA CYS A 160 10.22 -6.46 -11.43
C CYS A 160 8.89 -6.16 -12.15
N TYR A 161 8.84 -5.06 -12.91
CA TYR A 161 7.66 -4.60 -13.65
C TYR A 161 6.40 -4.30 -12.83
N GLU A 162 6.53 -4.22 -11.49
CA GLU A 162 5.45 -3.79 -10.61
C GLU A 162 5.32 -2.26 -10.62
N TYR A 163 4.09 -1.77 -10.49
CA TYR A 163 3.79 -0.33 -10.47
C TYR A 163 4.31 0.33 -9.18
N LEU A 164 5.13 1.37 -9.32
CA LEU A 164 5.87 1.96 -8.19
C LEU A 164 4.99 2.75 -7.22
N PHE A 165 4.02 3.52 -7.73
CA PHE A 165 3.30 4.51 -6.92
C PHE A 165 2.47 3.90 -5.79
N ASP A 166 1.82 2.78 -6.10
CA ASP A 166 0.87 2.07 -5.22
C ASP A 166 1.43 0.82 -4.54
N SER A 167 2.70 0.50 -4.82
CA SER A 167 3.44 -0.59 -4.20
C SER A 167 3.62 -0.33 -2.70
N VAL A 168 3.60 -1.42 -1.93
CA VAL A 168 3.95 -1.42 -0.50
C VAL A 168 5.47 -1.52 -0.27
N LYS A 169 6.23 -1.84 -1.33
CA LYS A 169 7.69 -1.96 -1.27
C LYS A 169 8.32 -0.56 -1.24
N GLY A 170 9.41 -0.42 -0.48
CA GLY A 170 10.19 0.82 -0.48
C GLY A 170 10.78 1.12 -1.86
N THR A 171 10.95 2.40 -2.19
CA THR A 171 11.51 2.84 -3.48
C THR A 171 12.80 3.66 -3.31
N SER A 172 13.65 3.63 -4.33
CA SER A 172 14.91 4.39 -4.46
C SER A 172 14.82 5.36 -5.61
N ILE A 173 15.18 6.61 -5.37
CA ILE A 173 15.48 7.54 -6.46
C ILE A 173 16.96 7.39 -6.80
N LEU A 174 17.25 6.90 -8.01
CA LEU A 174 18.61 6.80 -8.51
C LEU A 174 19.20 8.19 -8.76
N LYS A 175 20.53 8.30 -8.90
CA LYS A 175 21.20 9.58 -9.18
C LYS A 175 20.75 10.26 -10.48
N CYS A 176 20.27 9.47 -11.44
CA CYS A 176 19.69 9.97 -12.68
C CYS A 176 18.23 10.42 -12.56
N GLY A 177 17.61 10.32 -11.38
CA GLY A 177 16.23 10.72 -11.09
C GLY A 177 15.17 9.64 -11.36
N HIS A 178 15.54 8.53 -12.00
CA HIS A 178 14.63 7.38 -12.17
C HIS A 178 14.41 6.64 -10.84
N THR A 179 13.21 6.11 -10.65
CA THR A 179 12.83 5.41 -9.43
C THR A 179 12.69 3.91 -9.66
N ILE A 180 13.21 3.09 -8.74
CA ILE A 180 13.06 1.63 -8.71
C ILE A 180 12.76 1.15 -7.29
N HIS A 181 12.33 -0.10 -7.08
CA HIS A 181 12.19 -0.65 -5.72
C HIS A 181 13.56 -0.80 -5.02
N MET A 182 13.58 -0.60 -3.70
CA MET A 182 14.77 -0.80 -2.84
C MET A 182 15.36 -2.20 -3.02
N ASP A 183 14.51 -3.22 -3.01
CA ASP A 183 14.93 -4.61 -3.14
C ASP A 183 15.52 -4.88 -4.52
N CYS A 184 14.88 -4.36 -5.57
CA CYS A 184 15.43 -4.44 -6.94
C CYS A 184 16.76 -3.71 -7.08
N LEU A 185 16.95 -2.56 -6.41
CA LEU A 185 18.26 -1.89 -6.37
C LEU A 185 19.31 -2.76 -5.68
N ARG A 186 18.96 -3.42 -4.58
CA ARG A 186 19.86 -4.32 -3.85
C ARG A 186 20.24 -5.54 -4.70
N GLU A 187 19.28 -6.15 -5.39
CA GLU A 187 19.52 -7.25 -6.33
C GLU A 187 20.45 -6.82 -7.48
N MET A 188 20.21 -5.66 -8.07
CA MET A 188 21.11 -5.09 -9.09
C MET A 188 22.53 -4.93 -8.55
N ALA A 189 22.70 -4.41 -7.33
CA ALA A 189 24.01 -4.25 -6.69
C ALA A 189 24.70 -5.61 -6.46
N MET A 190 23.97 -6.64 -5.99
CA MET A 190 24.49 -8.00 -5.82
C MET A 190 24.98 -8.63 -7.13
N GLN A 191 24.39 -8.23 -8.27
CA GLN A 191 24.79 -8.67 -9.61
C GLN A 191 25.81 -7.73 -10.27
N ASN A 192 26.41 -6.80 -9.53
CA ASN A 192 27.34 -5.78 -10.02
C ASN A 192 26.76 -4.89 -11.15
N GLN A 193 25.44 -4.70 -11.18
CA GLN A 193 24.74 -3.86 -12.15
C GLN A 193 24.49 -2.46 -11.57
N TYR A 194 25.50 -1.60 -11.61
CA TYR A 194 25.43 -0.23 -11.07
C TYR A 194 24.91 0.81 -12.06
N ARG A 195 24.30 0.39 -13.16
CA ARG A 195 23.76 1.28 -14.21
C ARG A 195 22.23 1.26 -14.16
N CYS A 196 21.62 2.44 -14.25
CA CYS A 196 20.18 2.58 -14.37
C CYS A 196 19.66 1.82 -15.60
N PRO A 197 18.68 0.92 -15.48
CA PRO A 197 18.17 0.14 -16.62
C PRO A 197 17.46 0.98 -17.68
N LEU A 198 17.07 2.22 -17.33
CA LEU A 198 16.31 3.11 -18.22
C LEU A 198 17.19 4.07 -19.03
N CYS A 199 18.37 4.46 -18.50
CA CYS A 199 19.21 5.49 -19.14
C CYS A 199 20.72 5.22 -19.06
N SER A 200 21.12 4.07 -18.51
CA SER A 200 22.51 3.62 -18.40
C SER A 200 23.46 4.49 -17.56
N LYS A 201 22.97 5.60 -16.96
CA LYS A 201 23.72 6.41 -15.98
C LYS A 201 23.93 5.65 -14.68
N ALA A 202 24.92 6.04 -13.87
CA ALA A 202 25.19 5.44 -12.57
C ALA A 202 23.94 5.45 -11.66
N ALA A 203 23.63 4.29 -11.07
CA ALA A 203 22.48 4.08 -10.19
C ALA A 203 22.72 4.66 -8.78
N VAL A 204 23.94 4.50 -8.26
CA VAL A 204 24.36 4.92 -6.91
C VAL A 204 25.60 5.82 -6.98
N ASN A 205 25.90 6.51 -5.88
CA ASN A 205 27.16 7.24 -5.78
C ASN A 205 28.32 6.24 -5.64
N MET A 206 29.09 6.05 -6.70
CA MET A 206 30.21 5.11 -6.74
C MET A 206 31.52 5.70 -6.15
N SER A 207 31.49 6.89 -5.54
CA SER A 207 32.69 7.58 -5.01
C SER A 207 33.58 6.67 -4.16
N ASP A 208 32.97 5.81 -3.33
CA ASP A 208 33.71 4.88 -2.46
C ASP A 208 34.20 3.62 -3.20
N ASN A 209 33.51 3.21 -4.26
CA ASN A 209 33.92 2.08 -5.11
C ASN A 209 35.09 2.45 -6.04
N TRP A 210 35.15 3.68 -6.53
CA TRP A 210 36.29 4.15 -7.35
C TRP A 210 37.57 4.25 -6.53
N ARG A 211 37.48 4.66 -5.25
CA ARG A 211 38.65 4.68 -4.35
C ARG A 211 39.30 3.31 -4.18
N MET A 212 38.51 2.23 -4.16
CA MET A 212 39.04 0.87 -4.06
C MET A 212 39.63 0.34 -5.37
N LEU A 213 39.29 0.93 -6.52
CA LEU A 213 39.84 0.56 -7.83
C LEU A 213 41.07 1.40 -8.22
N ASP A 214 41.18 2.62 -7.69
CA ASP A 214 42.35 3.49 -7.86
C ASP A 214 43.52 3.08 -6.94
N ASP A 215 43.27 2.24 -5.93
CA ASP A 215 44.26 1.67 -5.01
C ASP A 215 44.79 0.28 -5.47
N GLU A 216 44.42 -0.18 -6.67
CA GLU A 216 44.92 -1.41 -7.33
C GLU A 216 45.93 -1.09 -8.45
#